data_AF-A0A7X3WDF1-F1
#
_entry.id   AF-A0A7X3WDF1-F1
#
_cell.length_a   1.000
_cell.length_b   1.000
_cell.length_c   1.000
_cell.angle_alpha   90.00
_cell.angle_beta   90.00
_cell.angle_gamma   90.00
#
_symmetry.space_group_name_H-M   'P 1'
#
loop_
_entity.id
_entity.type
_entity.pdbx_description
1 polymer ?
#
loop_
_entity_poly.entity_id
_entity_poly.type
_entity_poly.pdbx_seq_one_letter_code
_entity_poly.pdbx_strand_id
1 'polypeptide(L)'
;MNEERKGLKEKITNSDIWKSIFRHSYEDTGRRYTLQILQNVWLHLHPPRISRHALHFRFTWCMGGITFLMFLVTAVTGVLLMFYYRPTAEYAFPDIQALEFDIPFGMLLRNMHRWAAHGMVISVMLHMFRVFLTGSYKKPREFNWAVGVILLLITFFLSFTGYLLPWDQLAYWAVTVGTNMARATPVLGHEGPFAPPDITQANDVRFALLGGTIVGPSTLLRFYILHCVAVPLVASLLMALHFWRVRKDGGISGPL
;
A
#
# COMPACT_ATOMS: atom_id res chain seq x y z
N MET A 1 -37.74 25.64 7.70
CA MET A 1 -36.40 25.09 7.38
C MET A 1 -35.84 24.12 8.44
N ASN A 2 -36.07 24.31 9.75
CA ASN A 2 -35.60 23.37 10.79
C ASN A 2 -36.49 22.13 10.97
N GLU A 3 -37.80 22.20 10.70
CA GLU A 3 -38.70 21.04 10.82
C GLU A 3 -38.57 20.03 9.67
N GLU A 4 -38.47 20.49 8.43
CA GLU A 4 -38.21 19.61 7.27
C GLU A 4 -36.91 18.82 7.42
N ARG A 5 -35.85 19.44 7.97
CA ARG A 5 -34.57 18.77 8.24
C ARG A 5 -34.69 17.69 9.31
N LYS A 6 -35.54 17.89 10.33
CA LYS A 6 -35.82 16.86 11.36
C LYS A 6 -36.58 15.68 10.75
N GLY A 7 -37.60 15.94 9.95
CA GLY A 7 -38.38 14.91 9.26
C GLY A 7 -37.55 14.09 8.26
N LEU A 8 -36.65 14.74 7.49
CA LEU A 8 -35.76 14.03 6.58
C LEU A 8 -34.76 13.13 7.32
N LYS A 9 -34.21 13.63 8.43
CA LYS A 9 -33.28 12.88 9.27
C LYS A 9 -33.96 11.64 9.85
N GLU A 10 -35.17 11.79 10.41
CA GLU A 10 -35.96 10.67 10.93
C GLU A 10 -36.31 9.65 9.85
N LYS A 11 -36.67 10.10 8.65
CA LYS A 11 -37.01 9.23 7.51
C LYS A 11 -35.81 8.41 7.05
N ILE A 12 -34.61 9.00 7.04
CA ILE A 12 -33.36 8.31 6.72
C ILE A 12 -33.00 7.32 7.83
N THR A 13 -33.02 7.75 9.11
CA THR A 13 -32.63 6.89 10.24
C THR A 13 -33.60 5.74 10.49
N ASN A 14 -34.86 5.90 10.10
CA ASN A 14 -35.87 4.84 10.25
C ASN A 14 -35.97 3.89 9.06
N SER A 15 -35.25 4.14 7.97
CA SER A 15 -35.23 3.26 6.80
C SER A 15 -34.62 1.90 7.11
N ASP A 16 -35.10 0.85 6.44
CA ASP A 16 -34.59 -0.51 6.61
C ASP A 16 -33.11 -0.63 6.24
N ILE A 17 -32.66 0.16 5.25
CA ILE A 17 -31.26 0.27 4.87
C ILE A 17 -30.43 0.82 6.03
N TRP A 18 -30.86 1.93 6.64
CA TRP A 18 -30.15 2.53 7.77
C TRP A 18 -30.12 1.62 8.99
N LYS A 19 -31.24 0.97 9.32
CA LYS A 19 -31.31 0.00 10.42
C LYS A 19 -30.50 -1.27 10.16
N SER A 20 -30.28 -1.65 8.91
CA SER A 20 -29.40 -2.79 8.57
C SER A 20 -27.92 -2.46 8.77
N ILE A 21 -27.51 -1.21 8.51
CA ILE A 21 -26.12 -0.73 8.67
C ILE A 21 -25.84 -0.33 10.13
N PHE A 22 -26.79 0.35 10.78
CA PHE A 22 -26.70 0.86 12.15
C PHE A 22 -27.81 0.24 13.01
N ARG A 23 -27.63 -1.03 13.36
CA ARG A 23 -28.60 -1.86 14.11
C ARG A 23 -28.88 -1.39 15.53
N HIS A 24 -28.04 -0.50 16.08
CA HIS A 24 -28.15 0.03 17.44
C HIS A 24 -28.13 1.56 17.41
N SER A 25 -28.98 2.20 18.23
CA SER A 25 -29.03 3.65 18.43
C SER A 25 -27.66 4.17 18.89
N TYR A 26 -27.24 5.35 18.40
CA TYR A 26 -25.98 5.99 18.81
C TYR A 26 -26.07 6.38 20.30
N GLU A 27 -25.39 5.65 21.18
CA GLU A 27 -25.32 5.96 22.62
C GLU A 27 -24.06 6.79 22.92
N ASP A 28 -24.23 8.00 23.47
CA ASP A 28 -23.13 8.98 23.59
C ASP A 28 -22.15 8.73 24.76
N THR A 29 -22.34 7.71 25.62
CA THR A 29 -21.50 7.54 26.83
C THR A 29 -21.34 6.11 27.33
N GLY A 30 -20.09 5.71 27.63
CA GLY A 30 -19.77 4.55 28.47
C GLY A 30 -19.13 3.34 27.75
N ARG A 31 -19.23 2.16 28.40
CA ARG A 31 -18.69 0.86 27.91
C ARG A 31 -19.48 0.31 26.73
N ARG A 32 -20.79 0.61 26.66
CA ARG A 32 -21.68 0.19 25.55
C ARG A 32 -21.33 0.87 24.23
N TYR A 33 -20.94 2.14 24.24
CA TYR A 33 -20.45 2.85 23.06
C TYR A 33 -19.24 2.15 22.42
N THR A 34 -18.24 1.76 23.23
CA THR A 34 -17.07 1.02 22.73
C THR A 34 -17.45 -0.35 22.17
N LEU A 35 -18.41 -1.05 22.78
CA LEU A 35 -18.89 -2.34 22.29
C LEU A 35 -19.66 -2.19 20.97
N GLN A 36 -20.47 -1.15 20.83
CA GLN A 36 -21.19 -0.82 19.60
C GLN A 36 -20.25 -0.54 18.43
N ILE A 37 -19.15 0.19 18.68
CA ILE A 37 -18.12 0.46 17.69
C ILE A 37 -17.37 -0.81 17.29
N LEU A 38 -17.07 -1.69 18.24
CA LEU A 38 -16.39 -2.96 17.97
C LEU A 38 -17.28 -3.98 17.23
N GLN A 39 -18.61 -3.90 17.39
CA GLN A 39 -19.58 -4.79 16.75
C GLN A 39 -20.01 -4.34 15.35
N ASN A 40 -19.68 -3.11 14.95
CA ASN A 40 -20.05 -2.56 13.65
C ASN A 40 -18.81 -2.28 12.78
N VAL A 41 -18.75 -2.95 11.62
CA VAL A 41 -17.65 -2.81 10.65
C VAL A 41 -17.48 -1.36 10.19
N TRP A 42 -18.52 -0.55 10.11
CA TRP A 42 -18.38 0.83 9.66
C TRP A 42 -17.91 1.77 10.78
N LEU A 43 -18.34 1.49 12.01
CA LEU A 43 -17.93 2.30 13.16
C LEU A 43 -16.50 2.00 13.58
N HIS A 44 -15.97 0.79 13.33
CA HIS A 44 -14.57 0.45 13.61
C HIS A 44 -13.55 1.35 12.88
N LEU A 45 -13.94 1.96 11.74
CA LEU A 45 -13.07 2.89 11.02
C LEU A 45 -12.74 4.13 11.85
N HIS A 46 -13.65 4.59 12.72
CA HIS A 46 -13.46 5.77 13.55
C HIS A 46 -13.06 5.38 14.97
N PRO A 47 -11.91 5.85 15.49
CA PRO A 47 -11.50 5.52 16.85
C PRO A 47 -12.46 6.17 17.87
N PRO A 48 -12.98 5.41 18.87
CA PRO A 48 -13.87 5.95 19.90
C PRO A 48 -13.20 6.99 20.78
N ARG A 49 -11.88 6.87 20.98
CA ARG A 49 -11.06 7.76 21.80
C ARG A 49 -9.68 7.88 21.16
N ILE A 50 -9.15 9.10 21.15
CA ILE A 50 -7.78 9.40 20.70
C ILE A 50 -7.05 10.02 21.89
N SER A 51 -5.84 9.53 22.18
CA SER A 51 -5.01 10.12 23.24
C SER A 51 -4.53 11.51 22.81
N ARG A 52 -4.47 12.49 23.72
CA ARG A 52 -4.01 13.85 23.38
C ARG A 52 -2.60 13.86 22.78
N HIS A 53 -1.73 12.97 23.26
CA HIS A 53 -0.37 12.81 22.73
C HIS A 53 -0.32 12.33 21.28
N ALA A 54 -1.29 11.52 20.84
CA ALA A 54 -1.38 11.07 19.45
C ALA A 54 -1.65 12.23 18.47
N LEU A 55 -2.29 13.30 18.95
CA LEU A 55 -2.63 14.48 18.14
C LEU A 55 -1.47 15.48 18.05
N HIS A 56 -0.44 15.35 18.90
CA HIS A 56 0.72 16.23 18.80
C HIS A 56 1.54 15.89 17.56
N PHE A 57 1.51 16.80 16.58
CA PHE A 57 2.28 16.68 15.35
C PHE A 57 3.76 16.38 15.63
N ARG A 58 4.35 17.02 16.65
CA ARG A 58 5.75 16.81 17.08
C ARG A 58 6.10 15.36 17.44
N PHE A 59 5.13 14.59 17.91
CA PHE A 59 5.36 13.21 18.38
C PHE A 59 5.13 12.18 17.27
N THR A 60 4.05 12.35 16.50
CA THR A 60 3.68 11.36 15.48
C THR A 60 4.23 11.66 14.11
N TRP A 61 4.51 12.93 13.83
CA TRP A 61 4.81 13.53 12.53
C TRP A 61 3.77 13.22 11.44
N CYS A 62 2.63 12.64 11.83
CA CYS A 62 1.61 12.06 10.95
C CYS A 62 2.16 11.11 9.85
N MET A 63 3.39 10.60 9.98
CA MET A 63 4.10 9.92 8.88
C MET A 63 3.37 8.67 8.38
N GLY A 64 2.85 7.82 9.28
CA GLY A 64 2.07 6.65 8.87
C GLY A 64 0.78 7.01 8.11
N GLY A 65 0.12 8.11 8.48
CA GLY A 65 -1.04 8.63 7.76
C GLY A 65 -0.68 9.23 6.41
N ILE A 66 0.45 9.95 6.33
CA ILE A 66 0.98 10.48 5.07
C ILE A 66 1.36 9.33 4.12
N THR A 67 2.01 8.27 4.61
CA THR A 67 2.33 7.09 3.79
C THR A 67 1.07 6.45 3.21
N PHE A 68 0.01 6.31 4.02
CA PHE A 68 -1.26 5.79 3.54
C PHE A 68 -1.92 6.70 2.50
N LEU A 69 -1.87 8.03 2.72
CA LEU A 69 -2.36 8.99 1.73
C LEU A 69 -1.59 8.87 0.41
N MET A 70 -0.25 8.76 0.46
CA MET A 70 0.56 8.57 -0.73
C MET A 70 0.21 7.28 -1.46
N PHE A 71 -0.04 6.18 -0.73
CA PHE A 71 -0.55 4.94 -1.31
C PHE A 71 -1.91 5.12 -2.02
N LEU A 72 -2.84 5.87 -1.43
CA LEU A 72 -4.12 6.16 -2.09
C LEU A 72 -3.93 6.98 -3.37
N VAL A 73 -3.05 7.99 -3.34
CA VAL A 73 -2.72 8.79 -4.51
C VAL A 73 -2.10 7.91 -5.61
N THR A 74 -1.13 7.05 -5.29
CA THR A 74 -0.53 6.14 -6.27
C THR A 74 -1.52 5.12 -6.78
N ALA A 75 -2.42 4.58 -5.94
CA ALA A 75 -3.45 3.64 -6.38
C ALA A 75 -4.42 4.30 -7.39
N VAL A 76 -4.96 5.48 -7.06
CA VAL A 76 -5.90 6.19 -7.94
C VAL A 76 -5.21 6.60 -9.24
N THR A 77 -4.04 7.23 -9.15
CA THR A 77 -3.30 7.65 -10.35
C THR A 77 -2.84 6.47 -11.19
N GLY A 78 -2.45 5.36 -10.56
CA GLY A 78 -2.03 4.14 -11.24
C GLY A 78 -3.18 3.53 -12.05
N VAL A 79 -4.38 3.43 -11.47
CA VAL A 79 -5.57 2.97 -12.20
C VAL A 79 -5.88 3.87 -13.40
N LEU A 80 -5.76 5.19 -13.24
CA LEU A 80 -5.98 6.12 -14.36
C LEU A 80 -4.92 5.95 -15.47
N LEU A 81 -3.66 5.72 -15.11
CA LEU A 81 -2.58 5.47 -16.08
C LEU A 81 -2.79 4.15 -16.84
N MET A 82 -3.42 3.14 -16.23
CA MET A 82 -3.71 1.86 -16.89
C MET A 82 -4.62 2.01 -18.12
N PHE A 83 -5.44 3.07 -18.21
CA PHE A 83 -6.26 3.32 -19.40
C PHE A 83 -5.45 3.74 -20.63
N TYR A 84 -4.21 4.22 -20.43
CA TYR A 84 -3.37 4.78 -21.50
C TYR A 84 -2.11 3.96 -21.78
N TYR A 85 -1.80 2.97 -20.94
CA TYR A 85 -0.55 2.22 -20.99
C TYR A 85 -0.76 0.77 -21.43
N ARG A 86 -0.06 0.34 -22.48
CA ARG A 86 -0.05 -1.05 -22.96
C ARG A 86 1.23 -1.78 -22.49
N PRO A 87 1.11 -2.90 -21.75
CA PRO A 87 2.27 -3.66 -21.23
C PRO A 87 2.92 -4.55 -22.30
N THR A 88 3.27 -3.97 -23.45
CA THR A 88 3.92 -4.63 -24.58
C THR A 88 5.19 -3.89 -24.95
N ALA A 89 6.30 -4.60 -25.14
CA ALA A 89 7.62 -3.98 -25.32
C ALA A 89 7.69 -2.98 -26.49
N GLU A 90 6.90 -3.19 -27.55
CA GLU A 90 6.82 -2.29 -28.71
C GLU A 90 6.13 -0.96 -28.36
N TYR A 91 5.09 -0.97 -27.51
CA TYR A 91 4.25 0.19 -27.22
C TYR A 91 4.49 0.83 -25.86
N ALA A 92 5.17 0.16 -24.93
CA ALA A 92 5.34 0.64 -23.56
C ALA A 92 6.02 2.02 -23.49
N PHE A 93 7.17 2.19 -24.17
CA PHE A 93 7.86 3.47 -24.19
C PHE A 93 7.13 4.54 -25.02
N PRO A 94 6.61 4.26 -26.24
CA PRO A 94 5.75 5.19 -26.96
C PRO A 94 4.54 5.69 -26.16
N ASP A 95 3.85 4.81 -25.41
CA ASP A 95 2.70 5.19 -24.58
C ASP A 95 3.12 6.14 -23.44
N ILE A 96 4.34 5.98 -22.89
CA ILE A 96 4.90 6.93 -21.92
C ILE A 96 5.20 8.28 -22.56
N GLN A 97 5.68 8.32 -23.81
CA GLN A 97 5.88 9.56 -24.55
C GLN A 97 4.54 10.24 -24.85
N ALA A 98 3.52 9.49 -25.25
CA ALA A 98 2.17 10.01 -25.46
C ALA A 98 1.58 10.59 -24.17
N LEU A 99 1.80 9.95 -23.02
CA LEU A 99 1.43 10.49 -21.71
C LEU A 99 2.13 11.82 -21.41
N GLU A 100 3.38 11.98 -21.85
CA GLU A 100 4.14 13.21 -21.60
C GLU A 100 3.70 14.37 -22.53
N PHE A 101 3.43 14.08 -23.80
CA PHE A 101 3.31 15.12 -24.83
C PHE A 101 1.92 15.22 -25.50
N ASP A 102 1.18 14.13 -25.62
CA ASP A 102 -0.02 14.07 -26.46
C ASP A 102 -1.32 14.05 -25.66
N ILE A 103 -1.31 13.41 -24.47
CA ILE A 103 -2.50 13.23 -23.65
C ILE A 103 -2.72 14.45 -22.74
N PRO A 104 -3.89 15.12 -22.80
CA PRO A 104 -4.22 16.21 -21.90
C PRO A 104 -4.11 15.78 -20.44
N PHE A 105 -3.37 16.54 -19.63
CA PHE A 105 -3.04 16.22 -18.24
C PHE A 105 -2.28 14.90 -18.01
N GLY A 106 -1.82 14.21 -19.06
CA GLY A 106 -1.04 12.98 -18.95
C GLY A 106 0.26 13.17 -18.17
N MET A 107 1.00 14.24 -18.49
CA MET A 107 2.23 14.61 -17.78
C MET A 107 1.98 14.85 -16.29
N LEU A 108 0.88 15.54 -15.95
CA LEU A 108 0.50 15.79 -14.57
C LEU A 108 0.19 14.48 -13.85
N LEU A 109 -0.63 13.61 -14.46
CA LEU A 109 -1.03 12.33 -13.89
C LEU A 109 0.19 11.42 -13.64
N ARG A 110 1.07 11.30 -14.63
CA ARG A 110 2.32 10.53 -14.55
C ARG A 110 3.25 11.07 -13.47
N ASN A 111 3.45 12.39 -13.43
CA ASN A 111 4.31 13.01 -12.43
C ASN A 111 3.71 12.91 -11.02
N MET A 112 2.39 13.02 -10.86
CA MET A 112 1.72 12.81 -9.58
C MET A 112 1.94 11.38 -9.07
N HIS A 113 1.81 10.38 -9.94
CA HIS A 113 2.11 8.99 -9.57
C HIS A 113 3.57 8.81 -9.14
N ARG A 114 4.52 9.34 -9.92
CA ARG A 114 5.97 9.26 -9.63
C ARG A 114 6.33 9.95 -8.31
N TRP A 115 5.90 11.18 -8.10
CA TRP A 115 6.21 11.93 -6.88
C TRP A 115 5.50 11.36 -5.65
N ALA A 116 4.27 10.87 -5.79
CA ALA A 116 3.59 10.18 -4.70
C ALA A 116 4.30 8.87 -4.33
N ALA A 117 4.84 8.12 -5.29
CA ALA A 117 5.65 6.93 -5.01
C ALA A 117 6.93 7.26 -4.23
N HIS A 118 7.66 8.31 -4.63
CA HIS A 118 8.82 8.79 -3.88
C HIS A 118 8.44 9.30 -2.47
N GLY A 119 7.34 10.04 -2.37
CA GLY A 119 6.80 10.50 -1.10
C GLY A 119 6.39 9.35 -0.18
N MET A 120 5.84 8.26 -0.73
CA MET A 120 5.50 7.04 0.01
C MET A 120 6.77 6.39 0.59
N VAL A 121 7.82 6.23 -0.20
CA VAL A 121 9.11 5.67 0.24
C VAL A 121 9.75 6.52 1.34
N ILE A 122 9.79 7.84 1.16
CA ILE A 122 10.38 8.75 2.16
C ILE A 122 9.55 8.73 3.46
N SER A 123 8.23 8.85 3.35
CA SER A 123 7.35 8.89 4.53
C SER A 123 7.35 7.57 5.30
N VAL A 124 7.39 6.40 4.63
CA VAL A 124 7.48 5.11 5.33
C VAL A 124 8.82 4.97 6.06
N MET A 125 9.92 5.44 5.46
CA MET A 125 11.23 5.43 6.13
C MET A 125 11.22 6.31 7.39
N LEU A 126 10.67 7.53 7.29
CA LEU A 126 10.51 8.42 8.44
C LEU A 126 9.56 7.82 9.49
N HIS A 127 8.50 7.13 9.07
CA HIS A 127 7.60 6.43 9.96
C HIS A 127 8.32 5.33 10.75
N MET A 128 9.11 4.49 10.07
CA MET A 128 9.91 3.43 10.70
C MET A 128 10.92 4.02 11.67
N PHE A 129 11.63 5.08 11.27
CA PHE A 129 12.58 5.80 12.11
C PHE A 129 11.92 6.32 13.40
N ARG A 130 10.76 6.98 13.28
CA ARG A 130 10.01 7.47 14.45
C ARG A 130 9.60 6.33 15.37
N VAL A 131 9.07 5.23 14.83
CA VAL A 131 8.60 4.07 15.63
C VAL A 131 9.76 3.46 16.41
N PHE A 132 10.95 3.39 15.80
CA PHE A 132 12.17 2.93 16.45
C PHE A 132 12.60 3.88 17.58
N LEU A 133 12.76 5.19 17.30
CA LEU A 133 13.21 6.18 18.28
C LEU A 133 12.27 6.33 19.48
N THR A 134 10.96 6.24 19.25
CA THR A 134 9.95 6.35 20.31
C THR A 134 9.71 5.04 21.06
N GLY A 135 10.41 3.96 20.71
CA GLY A 135 10.20 2.64 21.33
C GLY A 135 8.80 2.07 21.10
N SER A 136 8.10 2.53 20.06
CA SER A 136 6.70 2.19 19.80
C SER A 136 6.48 0.73 19.37
N TYR A 137 7.55 0.02 19.02
CA TYR A 137 7.55 -1.41 18.67
C TYR A 137 7.53 -2.35 19.88
N LYS A 138 7.76 -1.84 21.10
CA LYS A 138 7.81 -2.65 22.33
C LYS A 138 6.45 -3.29 22.63
N LYS A 139 6.45 -4.32 23.50
CA LYS A 139 5.24 -5.01 23.99
C LYS A 139 4.12 -4.02 24.34
N PRO A 140 2.87 -4.23 23.89
CA PRO A 140 2.34 -5.40 23.19
C PRO A 140 2.38 -5.33 21.64
N ARG A 141 3.15 -4.41 21.04
CA ARG A 141 3.01 -4.03 19.60
C ARG A 141 4.02 -4.70 18.67
N GLU A 142 4.74 -5.71 19.14
CA GLU A 142 5.81 -6.41 18.43
C GLU A 142 5.32 -7.05 17.13
N PHE A 143 4.12 -7.66 17.15
CA PHE A 143 3.50 -8.23 15.97
C PHE A 143 3.19 -7.15 14.91
N ASN A 144 2.68 -5.99 15.34
CA ASN A 144 2.39 -4.89 14.42
C ASN A 144 3.67 -4.31 13.80
N TRP A 145 4.77 -4.31 14.54
CA TRP A 145 6.09 -3.96 14.02
C TRP A 145 6.55 -4.92 12.93
N ALA A 146 6.42 -6.23 13.13
CA ALA A 146 6.75 -7.23 12.10
C ALA A 146 5.93 -7.01 10.81
N VAL A 147 4.62 -6.76 10.94
CA VAL A 147 3.76 -6.40 9.80
C VAL A 147 4.25 -5.12 9.13
N GLY A 148 4.67 -4.11 9.91
CA GLY A 148 5.25 -2.86 9.40
C GLY A 148 6.54 -3.07 8.60
N VAL A 149 7.43 -3.96 9.06
CA VAL A 149 8.65 -4.33 8.32
C VAL A 149 8.31 -5.02 7.00
N ILE A 150 7.33 -5.94 6.99
CA ILE A 150 6.86 -6.58 5.75
C ILE A 150 6.28 -5.52 4.79
N LEU A 151 5.47 -4.58 5.29
CA LEU A 151 4.94 -3.47 4.49
C LEU A 151 6.03 -2.55 3.93
N LEU A 152 7.11 -2.32 4.67
CA LEU A 152 8.27 -1.58 4.18
C LEU A 152 8.91 -2.30 2.98
N LEU A 153 9.16 -3.61 3.09
CA LEU A 153 9.71 -4.40 1.99
C LEU A 153 8.79 -4.42 0.77
N ILE A 154 7.48 -4.56 0.99
CA ILE A 154 6.48 -4.48 -0.08
C ILE A 154 6.48 -3.10 -0.75
N THR A 155 6.68 -2.02 0.01
CA THR A 155 6.76 -0.66 -0.55
C THR A 155 7.98 -0.51 -1.46
N PHE A 156 9.14 -1.04 -1.06
CA PHE A 156 10.32 -1.07 -1.94
C PHE A 156 10.08 -1.94 -3.18
N PHE A 157 9.41 -3.08 -3.01
CA PHE A 157 9.07 -3.96 -4.13
C PHE A 157 8.08 -3.31 -5.11
N LEU A 158 7.08 -2.57 -4.63
CA LEU A 158 6.19 -1.74 -5.46
C LEU A 158 6.99 -0.69 -6.23
N SER A 159 7.90 0.02 -5.56
CA SER A 159 8.74 1.02 -6.21
C SER A 159 9.62 0.41 -7.30
N PHE A 160 10.21 -0.77 -7.05
CA PHE A 160 11.05 -1.46 -8.02
C PHE A 160 10.23 -1.98 -9.22
N THR A 161 9.08 -2.61 -8.97
CA THR A 161 8.23 -3.15 -10.04
C THR A 161 7.62 -2.07 -10.93
N GLY A 162 7.30 -0.89 -10.37
CA GLY A 162 6.80 0.25 -11.13
C GLY A 162 7.89 0.95 -11.95
N TYR A 163 9.13 0.97 -11.43
CA TYR A 163 10.28 1.55 -12.12
C TYR A 163 10.58 0.86 -13.47
N LEU A 164 10.21 -0.41 -13.61
CA LEU A 164 10.35 -1.18 -14.85
C LEU A 164 9.46 -0.67 -15.98
N LEU A 165 8.24 -0.22 -15.66
CA LEU A 165 7.15 -0.06 -16.62
C LEU A 165 7.40 0.96 -17.73
N PRO A 166 8.18 2.04 -17.55
CA PRO A 166 8.48 2.93 -18.66
C PRO A 166 9.25 2.28 -19.82
N TRP A 167 9.93 1.16 -19.56
CA TRP A 167 10.67 0.38 -20.55
C TRP A 167 11.74 1.19 -21.32
N ASP A 168 12.36 2.17 -20.65
CA ASP A 168 13.53 2.89 -21.15
C ASP A 168 14.84 2.14 -20.81
N GLN A 169 15.97 2.65 -21.31
CA GLN A 169 17.28 2.01 -21.08
C GLN A 169 17.60 1.88 -19.60
N LEU A 170 17.29 2.91 -18.81
CA LEU A 170 17.60 2.93 -17.39
C LEU A 170 16.75 1.89 -16.64
N ALA A 171 15.45 1.82 -16.92
CA ALA A 171 14.56 0.79 -16.36
C ALA A 171 15.00 -0.61 -16.75
N TYR A 172 15.30 -0.85 -18.04
CA TYR A 172 15.70 -2.16 -18.54
C TYR A 172 16.96 -2.69 -17.83
N TRP A 173 17.99 -1.85 -17.68
CA TRP A 173 19.23 -2.24 -17.00
C TRP A 173 19.05 -2.35 -15.48
N ALA A 174 18.28 -1.46 -14.86
CA ALA A 174 17.98 -1.57 -13.42
C ALA A 174 17.27 -2.88 -13.07
N VAL A 175 16.33 -3.32 -13.92
CA VAL A 175 15.63 -4.59 -13.77
C VAL A 175 16.55 -5.77 -14.02
N THR A 176 17.40 -5.68 -15.03
CA THR A 176 18.40 -6.72 -15.31
C THR A 176 19.31 -6.93 -14.11
N VAL A 177 19.84 -5.86 -13.52
CA VAL A 177 20.67 -5.94 -12.31
C VAL A 177 19.87 -6.46 -11.11
N GLY A 178 18.70 -5.89 -10.85
CA GLY A 178 17.88 -6.27 -9.70
C GLY A 178 17.42 -7.73 -9.74
N THR A 179 17.02 -8.23 -10.91
CA THR A 179 16.61 -9.64 -11.07
C THR A 179 17.80 -10.60 -11.10
N ASN A 180 18.99 -10.15 -11.48
CA ASN A 180 20.20 -10.98 -11.35
C ASN A 180 20.55 -11.27 -9.89
N MET A 181 20.26 -10.36 -8.95
CA MET A 181 20.43 -10.64 -7.52
C MET A 181 19.54 -11.79 -7.04
N ALA A 182 18.41 -12.05 -7.71
CA ALA A 182 17.51 -13.14 -7.34
C ALA A 182 18.13 -14.53 -7.54
N ARG A 183 19.18 -14.67 -8.37
CA ARG A 183 19.91 -15.94 -8.56
C ARG A 183 20.58 -16.44 -7.29
N ALA A 184 20.96 -15.52 -6.40
CA ALA A 184 21.60 -15.80 -5.12
C ALA A 184 20.59 -16.09 -3.99
N THR A 185 19.30 -16.16 -4.28
CA THR A 185 18.27 -16.43 -3.26
C THR A 185 18.48 -17.82 -2.65
N PRO A 186 18.57 -17.94 -1.32
CA PRO A 186 18.71 -19.25 -0.67
C PRO A 186 17.59 -20.21 -1.08
N VAL A 187 17.94 -21.47 -1.35
CA VAL A 187 17.03 -22.56 -1.77
C VAL A 187 16.36 -22.38 -3.14
N LEU A 188 16.00 -21.16 -3.54
CA LEU A 188 15.18 -20.88 -4.73
C LEU A 188 15.96 -20.31 -5.92
N GLY A 189 17.20 -19.87 -5.72
CA GLY A 189 18.10 -19.38 -6.75
C GLY A 189 19.15 -20.43 -7.12
N HIS A 190 19.45 -20.59 -8.40
CA HIS A 190 20.42 -21.60 -8.86
C HIS A 190 21.88 -21.29 -8.44
N GLU A 191 22.18 -20.04 -8.09
CA GLU A 191 23.48 -19.61 -7.52
C GLU A 191 23.38 -19.40 -5.99
N GLY A 192 22.23 -19.71 -5.39
CA GLY A 192 21.95 -19.48 -3.97
C GLY A 192 22.47 -20.59 -3.05
N PRO A 193 22.73 -20.29 -1.77
CA PRO A 193 23.08 -21.32 -0.81
C PRO A 193 21.91 -22.30 -0.61
N PHE A 194 22.21 -23.57 -0.42
CA PHE A 194 21.23 -24.66 -0.22
C PHE A 194 20.30 -24.90 -1.41
N ALA A 195 20.68 -24.47 -2.63
CA ALA A 195 19.93 -24.79 -3.83
C ALA A 195 19.92 -26.31 -4.09
N PRO A 196 18.74 -26.93 -4.28
CA PRO A 196 18.64 -28.30 -4.74
C PRO A 196 19.32 -28.47 -6.12
N PRO A 197 19.89 -29.65 -6.43
CA PRO A 197 20.54 -29.91 -7.73
C PRO A 197 19.61 -29.69 -8.94
N ASP A 198 18.30 -29.79 -8.73
CA ASP A 198 17.28 -29.64 -9.77
C ASP A 198 16.97 -28.17 -10.11
N ILE A 199 17.47 -27.20 -9.33
CA ILE A 199 17.30 -25.77 -9.59
C ILE A 199 18.39 -25.29 -10.54
N THR A 200 17.95 -24.84 -11.71
CA THR A 200 18.75 -24.34 -12.82
C THR A 200 18.29 -22.94 -13.20
N GLN A 201 19.02 -22.28 -14.10
CA GLN A 201 18.62 -20.98 -14.64
C GLN A 201 17.24 -20.99 -15.34
N ALA A 202 16.71 -22.16 -15.70
CA ALA A 202 15.43 -22.30 -16.40
C ALA A 202 14.22 -22.54 -15.47
N ASN A 203 14.44 -22.72 -14.16
CA ASN A 203 13.38 -22.98 -13.18
C ASN A 203 13.65 -22.36 -11.79
N ASP A 204 14.57 -21.40 -11.70
CA ASP A 204 14.84 -20.65 -10.48
C ASP A 204 13.85 -19.49 -10.27
N VAL A 205 13.97 -18.82 -9.13
CA VAL A 205 13.16 -17.64 -8.80
C VAL A 205 13.30 -16.51 -9.83
N ARG A 206 14.48 -16.35 -10.44
CA ARG A 206 14.70 -15.35 -11.48
C ARG A 206 13.88 -15.70 -12.72
N PHE A 207 13.89 -16.96 -13.16
CA PHE A 207 13.06 -17.44 -14.26
C PHE A 207 11.57 -17.22 -13.96
N ALA A 208 11.13 -17.49 -12.72
CA ALA A 208 9.75 -17.25 -12.30
C ALA A 208 9.37 -15.76 -12.39
N LEU A 209 10.27 -14.84 -12.07
CA LEU A 209 10.03 -13.40 -12.22
C LEU A 209 10.02 -12.94 -13.68
N LEU A 210 10.98 -13.40 -14.49
CA LEU A 210 11.17 -12.92 -15.87
C LEU A 210 10.26 -13.61 -16.90
N GLY A 211 9.90 -14.86 -16.66
CA GLY A 211 9.27 -15.73 -17.67
C GLY A 211 10.22 -16.17 -18.78
N GLY A 212 11.52 -16.13 -18.53
CA GLY A 212 12.58 -16.48 -19.45
C GLY A 212 13.95 -16.36 -18.79
N THR A 213 15.01 -16.74 -19.50
CA THR A 213 16.39 -16.63 -18.99
C THR A 213 16.98 -15.22 -19.13
N ILE A 214 16.32 -14.34 -19.87
CA ILE A 214 16.68 -12.94 -20.06
C ILE A 214 15.47 -12.03 -19.87
N VAL A 215 15.72 -10.74 -19.62
CA VAL A 215 14.66 -9.73 -19.55
C VAL A 215 14.06 -9.55 -20.93
N GLY A 216 12.72 -9.61 -21.04
CA GLY A 216 12.03 -9.50 -22.32
C GLY A 216 10.55 -9.15 -22.19
N PRO A 217 9.75 -9.30 -23.26
CA PRO A 217 8.33 -8.94 -23.25
C PRO A 217 7.51 -9.69 -22.18
N SER A 218 7.84 -10.95 -21.90
CA SER A 218 7.20 -11.73 -20.82
C SER A 218 7.45 -11.11 -19.44
N THR A 219 8.64 -10.53 -19.23
CA THR A 219 9.02 -9.86 -17.99
C THR A 219 8.14 -8.63 -17.79
N LEU A 220 7.98 -7.81 -18.83
CA LEU A 220 7.16 -6.61 -18.77
C LEU A 220 5.71 -6.93 -18.35
N LEU A 221 5.10 -7.94 -18.98
CA LEU A 221 3.73 -8.34 -18.64
C LEU A 221 3.62 -8.85 -17.20
N ARG A 222 4.56 -9.67 -16.74
CA ARG A 222 4.55 -10.21 -15.36
C ARG A 222 4.71 -9.09 -14.34
N PHE A 223 5.66 -8.19 -14.55
CA PHE A 223 5.90 -7.05 -13.65
C PHE A 223 4.74 -6.05 -13.67
N TYR A 224 4.06 -5.87 -14.79
CA TYR A 224 2.82 -5.10 -14.86
C TYR A 224 1.72 -5.69 -13.98
N ILE A 225 1.47 -7.01 -14.09
CA ILE A 225 0.47 -7.69 -13.24
C ILE A 225 0.86 -7.63 -11.76
N LEU A 226 2.15 -7.83 -11.45
CA LEU A 226 2.66 -7.71 -10.08
C LEU A 226 2.44 -6.30 -9.54
N HIS A 227 2.81 -5.27 -10.30
CA HIS A 227 2.77 -3.87 -9.87
C HIS A 227 1.34 -3.33 -9.75
N CYS A 228 0.47 -3.62 -10.70
CA CYS A 228 -0.87 -3.03 -10.76
C CYS A 228 -1.90 -3.82 -9.95
N VAL A 229 -1.71 -5.13 -9.75
CA VAL A 229 -2.73 -6.01 -9.15
C VAL A 229 -2.20 -6.74 -7.93
N ALA A 230 -1.24 -7.65 -8.10
CA ALA A 230 -0.91 -8.61 -7.04
C ALA A 230 -0.32 -7.93 -5.80
N VAL A 231 0.69 -7.08 -5.98
CA VAL A 231 1.39 -6.44 -4.86
C VAL A 231 0.53 -5.37 -4.18
N PRO A 232 -0.22 -4.49 -4.88
CA PRO A 232 -1.14 -3.56 -4.23
C PRO A 232 -2.26 -4.26 -3.43
N LEU A 233 -2.76 -5.40 -3.89
CA LEU A 233 -3.76 -6.17 -3.15
C LEU A 233 -3.18 -6.74 -1.85
N VAL A 234 -2.00 -7.36 -1.91
CA VAL A 234 -1.31 -7.86 -0.70
C VAL A 234 -0.97 -6.71 0.26
N ALA A 235 -0.49 -5.58 -0.26
CA ALA A 235 -0.24 -4.37 0.52
C ALA A 235 -1.52 -3.90 1.23
N SER A 236 -2.64 -3.83 0.51
CA SER A 236 -3.94 -3.41 1.05
C SER A 236 -4.42 -4.31 2.19
N LEU A 237 -4.29 -5.63 2.04
CA LEU A 237 -4.65 -6.60 3.09
C LEU A 237 -3.77 -6.44 4.33
N LEU A 238 -2.46 -6.31 4.15
CA LEU A 238 -1.52 -6.12 5.26
C LEU A 238 -1.69 -4.76 5.94
N MET A 239 -2.00 -3.70 5.20
CA MET A 239 -2.35 -2.41 5.79
C MET A 239 -3.64 -2.48 6.61
N ALA A 240 -4.66 -3.19 6.13
CA ALA A 240 -5.89 -3.41 6.90
C ALA A 240 -5.57 -4.14 8.23
N LEU A 241 -4.75 -5.19 8.18
CA LEU A 241 -4.27 -5.90 9.38
C LEU A 241 -3.46 -4.98 10.31
N HIS A 242 -2.56 -4.17 9.75
CA HIS A 242 -1.73 -3.23 10.48
C HIS A 242 -2.58 -2.18 11.21
N PHE A 243 -3.53 -1.55 10.52
CA PHE A 243 -4.43 -0.56 11.10
C PHE A 243 -5.39 -1.16 12.13
N TRP A 244 -5.85 -2.39 11.91
CA TRP A 244 -6.66 -3.12 12.88
C TRP A 244 -5.86 -3.39 14.16
N ARG A 245 -4.59 -3.79 14.06
CA ARG A 245 -3.74 -4.00 15.24
C ARG A 245 -3.41 -2.73 15.99
N VAL A 246 -3.10 -1.64 15.30
CA VAL A 246 -2.93 -0.33 15.96
C VAL A 246 -4.16 0.04 16.80
N ARG A 247 -5.37 -0.22 16.30
CA ARG A 247 -6.61 0.02 17.06
C ARG A 247 -6.78 -0.95 18.22
N LYS A 248 -6.53 -2.25 18.00
CA LYS A 248 -6.69 -3.28 19.03
C LYS A 248 -5.72 -3.10 20.20
N ASP A 249 -4.52 -2.60 19.93
CA ASP A 249 -3.45 -2.39 20.92
C ASP A 249 -3.57 -1.04 21.67
N GLY A 250 -4.72 -0.37 21.58
CA GLY A 250 -5.01 0.85 22.33
C GLY A 250 -4.57 2.15 21.65
N GLY A 251 -4.40 2.17 20.33
CA GLY A 251 -4.10 3.39 19.56
C GLY A 251 -2.59 3.64 19.43
N ILE A 252 -2.14 4.90 19.47
CA ILE A 252 -0.72 5.25 19.39
C ILE A 252 -0.07 5.12 20.78
N SER A 253 1.17 4.64 20.83
CA SER A 253 2.03 4.66 22.02
C SER A 253 2.11 6.06 22.65
N GLY A 254 2.28 6.11 23.97
CA GLY A 254 2.62 7.35 24.66
C GLY A 254 4.09 7.72 24.45
N PRO A 255 4.47 8.99 24.68
CA PRO A 255 5.88 9.36 24.81
C PRO A 255 6.52 8.61 25.99
N LEU A 256 7.84 8.39 25.88
CA LEU A 256 8.67 7.82 26.95
C LEU A 256 8.79 8.79 28.13
#